data_AF-A0A165QS53-F1
#
_entry.id   AF-A0A165QS53-F1
#
_cell.length_a   1.000
_cell.length_b   1.000
_cell.length_c   1.000
_cell.angle_alpha   90.00
_cell.angle_beta   90.00
_cell.angle_gamma   90.00
#
_symmetry.space_group_name_H-M   'P 1'
#
loop_
_entity.id
_entity.type
_entity.pdbx_description
1 polymer ?
#
loop_
_entity_poly.entity_id
_entity_poly.type
_entity_poly.pdbx_seq_one_letter_code
_entity_poly.pdbx_strand_id
1 'polypeptide(L)'
;MKAALEKFFAQETDDPLRYAFERRGAHMLGSAGEAVSEEEHQLVWQEIQKPKRSGMAVMYLHVPFCANHCLFCGFYRNKWHEEHSAPYADALIKELELEASSTASQSSPINAVYFGGGTPTALHANDLARVIRRIRELYPLSADCEITVEGRIFHFDDDKIDACLDAGANRFSTGVQSFNTKVRKRQGRKASGSEAIRFFEGLRDRNRAAIVCDLILGLPYQTAEIWRDDLRTVVDLGLDGVDLYTLAVFPGSPLSKAIEKGACDPAATLPQQGAMYGEGLEYMHRQGWKQISSSHWGRQTRERNLYNTLIKSGADCLAFGSGAGGNINGYSYGIHGGIVDYMRCLEEGEKPLSRLHRTDPMSSPLNFLAAGIEEMRLDLGHLERTEVSARGFRKSIDSLLSNWQCSGLIAGEELISLTTAGRFWHQTLLTYLKAAFKLHSPSLQPETKTYQEEAA
;
A
#
# COMPACT_ATOMS: atom_id res chain seq x y z
N MET A 1 9.55 20.51 -24.52
CA MET A 1 9.56 19.17 -23.88
C MET A 1 10.96 18.73 -23.45
N LYS A 2 11.95 18.62 -24.35
CA LYS A 2 13.32 18.17 -23.99
C LYS A 2 13.94 18.91 -22.77
N ALA A 3 14.01 20.24 -22.78
CA ALA A 3 14.49 21.03 -21.65
C ALA A 3 13.63 20.88 -20.37
N ALA A 4 12.33 20.56 -20.51
CA ALA A 4 11.46 20.32 -19.37
C ALA A 4 11.64 18.93 -18.74
N LEU A 5 12.28 17.98 -19.45
CA LEU A 5 12.59 16.64 -18.96
C LEU A 5 13.94 16.58 -18.23
N GLU A 6 14.86 17.51 -18.48
CA GLU A 6 16.19 17.54 -17.85
C GLU A 6 16.11 17.60 -16.31
N LYS A 7 15.08 18.25 -15.76
CA LYS A 7 14.82 18.27 -14.31
C LYS A 7 14.47 16.90 -13.71
N PHE A 8 14.19 15.90 -14.54
CA PHE A 8 13.90 14.52 -14.14
C PHE A 8 15.07 13.57 -14.39
N PHE A 9 16.20 14.09 -14.89
CA PHE A 9 17.40 13.28 -15.10
C PHE A 9 17.98 12.83 -13.76
N ALA A 10 18.50 11.62 -13.76
CA ALA A 10 19.34 11.13 -12.69
C ALA A 10 20.71 11.81 -12.75
N GLN A 11 21.35 11.93 -11.59
CA GLN A 11 22.70 12.43 -11.48
C GLN A 11 23.70 11.43 -12.07
N GLU A 12 24.75 11.95 -12.72
CA GLU A 12 25.88 11.13 -13.16
C GLU A 12 26.69 10.70 -11.93
N THR A 13 26.73 9.40 -11.66
CA THR A 13 27.40 8.83 -10.49
C THR A 13 27.80 7.38 -10.75
N ASP A 14 28.89 6.93 -10.12
CA ASP A 14 29.34 5.54 -10.16
C ASP A 14 28.52 4.62 -9.23
N ASP A 15 27.71 5.19 -8.32
CA ASP A 15 26.83 4.44 -7.40
C ASP A 15 25.38 4.98 -7.48
N PRO A 16 24.65 4.63 -8.56
CA PRO A 16 23.29 5.11 -8.76
C PRO A 16 22.31 4.57 -7.72
N LEU A 17 22.61 3.46 -7.06
CA LEU A 17 21.77 2.94 -5.98
C LEU A 17 21.70 3.92 -4.81
N ARG A 18 22.79 4.61 -4.51
CA ARG A 18 22.87 5.56 -3.38
C ARG A 18 22.67 7.01 -3.76
N TYR A 19 23.03 7.39 -4.99
CA TYR A 19 23.19 8.81 -5.35
C TYR A 19 22.50 9.23 -6.66
N ALA A 20 21.63 8.41 -7.27
CA ALA A 20 20.96 8.82 -8.51
C ALA A 20 20.06 10.06 -8.35
N PHE A 21 19.51 10.30 -7.15
CA PHE A 21 18.69 11.47 -6.84
C PHE A 21 18.94 11.98 -5.42
N GLU A 22 18.74 13.27 -5.17
CA GLU A 22 18.88 13.88 -3.84
C GLU A 22 17.76 13.50 -2.87
N ARG A 23 16.58 13.18 -3.40
CA ARG A 23 15.38 12.85 -2.64
C ARG A 23 14.62 11.71 -3.28
N ARG A 24 13.95 10.92 -2.44
CA ARG A 24 12.93 9.98 -2.91
C ARG A 24 11.61 10.71 -3.09
N GLY A 25 10.96 10.45 -4.23
CA GLY A 25 9.59 10.91 -4.45
C GLY A 25 8.64 10.26 -3.44
N ALA A 26 7.59 10.97 -3.05
CA ALA A 26 6.45 10.41 -2.34
C ALA A 26 5.31 10.26 -3.35
N HIS A 27 4.85 9.03 -3.58
CA HIS A 27 3.66 8.79 -4.39
C HIS A 27 2.49 8.37 -3.51
N MET A 28 1.44 9.20 -3.48
CA MET A 28 0.15 8.84 -2.89
C MET A 28 -0.76 8.24 -3.96
N LEU A 29 -1.48 7.18 -3.59
CA LEU A 29 -2.51 6.56 -4.44
C LEU A 29 -3.69 7.54 -4.62
N GLY A 30 -4.13 7.71 -5.87
CA GLY A 30 -5.24 8.58 -6.25
C GLY A 30 -4.85 9.63 -7.30
N SER A 31 -5.73 9.85 -8.28
CA SER A 31 -5.63 10.97 -9.21
C SER A 31 -6.37 12.18 -8.63
N ALA A 32 -5.79 13.38 -8.73
CA ALA A 32 -6.54 14.62 -8.54
C ALA A 32 -7.67 14.65 -9.58
N GLY A 33 -8.91 14.57 -9.10
CA GLY A 33 -10.12 14.58 -9.91
C GLY A 33 -10.98 15.78 -9.57
N GLU A 34 -12.04 16.00 -10.34
CA GLU A 34 -13.04 17.02 -10.03
C GLU A 34 -13.82 16.60 -8.79
N ALA A 35 -13.83 17.45 -7.76
CA ALA A 35 -14.55 17.20 -6.52
C ALA A 35 -16.07 17.34 -6.74
N VAL A 36 -16.82 16.36 -6.24
CA VAL A 36 -18.28 16.42 -6.16
C VAL A 36 -18.65 17.21 -4.90
N SER A 37 -19.65 18.10 -4.99
CA SER A 37 -20.10 18.86 -3.82
C SER A 37 -20.71 17.94 -2.76
N GLU A 38 -20.56 18.30 -1.49
CA GLU A 38 -20.96 17.46 -0.35
C GLU A 38 -22.46 17.13 -0.39
N GLU A 39 -23.30 18.09 -0.82
CA GLU A 39 -24.75 17.91 -0.95
C GLU A 39 -25.13 16.88 -2.03
N GLU A 40 -24.25 16.64 -2.99
CA GLU A 40 -24.46 15.70 -4.09
C GLU A 40 -23.86 14.31 -3.81
N HIS A 41 -23.09 14.12 -2.72
CA HIS A 41 -22.36 12.87 -2.46
C HIS A 41 -23.25 11.64 -2.50
N GLN A 42 -24.38 11.65 -1.77
CA GLN A 42 -25.28 10.48 -1.71
C GLN A 42 -25.97 10.22 -3.05
N LEU A 43 -26.41 11.27 -3.74
CA LEU A 43 -27.06 11.15 -5.06
C LEU A 43 -26.09 10.55 -6.07
N VAL A 44 -24.87 11.09 -6.17
CA VAL A 44 -23.84 10.57 -7.07
C VAL A 44 -23.43 9.16 -6.66
N TRP A 45 -23.30 8.87 -5.36
CA TRP A 45 -23.01 7.52 -4.86
C TRP A 45 -24.02 6.48 -5.35
N GLN A 46 -25.31 6.80 -5.29
CA GLN A 46 -26.37 5.92 -5.80
C GLN A 46 -26.25 5.70 -7.31
N GLU A 47 -25.92 6.73 -8.09
CA GLU A 47 -25.73 6.59 -9.54
C GLU A 47 -24.51 5.72 -9.90
N ILE A 48 -23.37 5.89 -9.21
CA ILE A 48 -22.15 5.13 -9.54
C ILE A 48 -22.26 3.65 -9.16
N GLN A 49 -23.21 3.27 -8.31
CA GLN A 49 -23.46 1.89 -7.89
C GLN A 49 -24.38 1.11 -8.85
N LYS A 50 -25.05 1.79 -9.79
CA LYS A 50 -25.95 1.18 -10.79
C LYS A 50 -25.24 0.46 -11.94
N PRO A 51 -24.15 0.98 -12.54
CA PRO A 51 -23.45 0.27 -13.60
C PRO A 51 -22.62 -0.89 -13.04
N LYS A 52 -22.42 -1.92 -13.87
CA LYS A 52 -21.47 -3.00 -13.57
C LYS A 52 -20.04 -2.47 -13.63
N ARG A 53 -19.17 -3.00 -12.76
CA ARG A 53 -17.72 -2.77 -12.85
C ARG A 53 -17.16 -3.38 -14.14
N SER A 54 -16.15 -2.74 -14.72
CA SER A 54 -15.55 -3.14 -16.00
C SER A 54 -14.18 -3.83 -15.88
N GLY A 55 -13.68 -4.08 -14.67
CA GLY A 55 -12.37 -4.68 -14.43
C GLY A 55 -12.28 -5.61 -13.21
N MET A 56 -11.04 -5.95 -12.85
CA MET A 56 -10.71 -6.65 -11.61
C MET A 56 -11.09 -5.78 -10.41
N ALA A 57 -11.45 -6.43 -9.31
CA ALA A 57 -11.88 -5.72 -8.12
C ALA A 57 -11.24 -6.26 -6.85
N VAL A 58 -11.02 -5.35 -5.90
CA VAL A 58 -10.57 -5.64 -4.54
C VAL A 58 -11.51 -5.01 -3.53
N MET A 59 -11.43 -5.47 -2.29
CA MET A 59 -12.16 -4.92 -1.16
C MET A 59 -11.19 -4.55 -0.05
N TYR A 60 -11.37 -3.37 0.53
CA TYR A 60 -10.56 -2.88 1.64
C TYR A 60 -11.43 -2.61 2.85
N LEU A 61 -11.03 -3.13 4.01
CA LEU A 61 -11.67 -2.84 5.28
C LEU A 61 -10.66 -2.15 6.19
N HIS A 62 -10.99 -0.94 6.61
CA HIS A 62 -10.16 -0.17 7.52
C HIS A 62 -10.61 -0.40 8.97
N VAL A 63 -9.67 -0.76 9.84
CA VAL A 63 -9.87 -0.81 11.29
C VAL A 63 -9.02 0.28 11.94
N PRO A 64 -9.61 1.38 12.46
CA PRO A 64 -8.88 2.61 12.77
C PRO A 64 -8.24 2.62 14.18
N PHE A 65 -8.12 1.45 14.82
CA PHE A 65 -7.67 1.32 16.20
C PHE A 65 -6.25 0.80 16.30
N CYS A 66 -5.47 1.38 17.21
CA CYS A 66 -4.12 0.95 17.54
C CYS A 66 -3.94 0.88 19.05
N ALA A 67 -3.31 -0.18 19.56
CA ALA A 67 -2.97 -0.29 20.98
C ALA A 67 -2.02 0.83 21.47
N ASN A 68 -1.20 1.39 20.57
CA ASN A 68 -0.34 2.55 20.81
C ASN A 68 0.15 3.15 19.47
N HIS A 69 0.60 4.41 19.51
CA HIS A 69 1.24 5.07 18.37
C HIS A 69 2.71 4.61 18.27
N CYS A 70 3.07 3.96 17.16
CA CYS A 70 4.47 3.66 16.84
C CYS A 70 5.14 4.91 16.24
N LEU A 71 6.39 5.21 16.59
CA LEU A 71 7.01 6.50 16.24
C LEU A 71 7.08 6.76 14.73
N PHE A 72 7.39 5.71 13.95
CA PHE A 72 7.49 5.76 12.49
C PHE A 72 6.13 5.81 11.78
N CYS A 73 5.02 5.55 12.47
CA CYS A 73 3.75 5.26 11.83
C CYS A 73 2.96 6.55 11.53
N GLY A 74 2.67 6.77 10.24
CA GLY A 74 1.79 7.82 9.75
C GLY A 74 0.30 7.46 9.74
N PHE A 75 -0.06 6.20 10.06
CA PHE A 75 -1.44 5.69 9.97
C PHE A 75 -2.20 5.65 11.30
N TYR A 76 -1.58 6.08 12.41
CA TYR A 76 -2.26 6.07 13.71
C TYR A 76 -3.41 7.07 13.73
N ARG A 77 -4.62 6.60 14.10
CA ARG A 77 -5.82 7.43 14.19
C ARG A 77 -6.40 7.41 15.61
N ASN A 78 -6.87 6.25 16.06
CA ASN A 78 -7.54 6.11 17.34
C ASN A 78 -6.81 5.13 18.26
N LYS A 79 -6.81 5.44 19.55
CA LYS A 79 -6.38 4.50 20.58
C LYS A 79 -7.42 3.37 20.68
N TRP A 80 -6.94 2.15 20.78
CA TRP A 80 -7.80 1.00 21.01
C TRP A 80 -8.31 0.94 22.46
N HIS A 81 -9.58 0.56 22.60
CA HIS A 81 -10.27 0.22 23.85
C HIS A 81 -11.14 -1.02 23.59
N GLU A 82 -11.29 -1.89 24.58
CA GLU A 82 -11.93 -3.21 24.45
C GLU A 82 -13.39 -3.08 24.01
N GLU A 83 -14.10 -2.10 24.57
CA GLU A 83 -15.49 -1.77 24.30
C GLU A 83 -15.75 -1.32 22.85
N HIS A 84 -14.71 -0.96 22.09
CA HIS A 84 -14.86 -0.52 20.69
C HIS A 84 -15.03 -1.68 19.70
N SER A 85 -14.65 -2.91 20.06
CA SER A 85 -14.60 -4.04 19.11
C SER A 85 -15.96 -4.36 18.50
N ALA A 86 -16.92 -4.78 19.33
CA ALA A 86 -18.22 -5.24 18.86
C ALA A 86 -19.03 -4.14 18.15
N PRO A 87 -19.16 -2.91 18.71
CA PRO A 87 -19.89 -1.83 18.03
C PRO A 87 -19.29 -1.47 16.66
N TYR A 88 -17.97 -1.52 16.53
CA TYR A 88 -17.32 -1.22 15.25
C TYR A 88 -17.50 -2.35 14.23
N ALA A 89 -17.44 -3.61 14.66
CA ALA A 89 -17.73 -4.75 13.79
C ALA A 89 -19.19 -4.76 13.32
N ASP A 90 -20.14 -4.39 14.20
CA ASP A 90 -21.54 -4.22 13.84
C ASP A 90 -21.73 -3.09 12.81
N ALA A 91 -21.04 -1.97 12.99
CA ALA A 91 -21.05 -0.86 12.02
C ALA A 91 -20.47 -1.26 10.66
N LEU A 92 -19.34 -1.99 10.62
CA LEU A 92 -18.77 -2.53 9.39
C LEU A 92 -19.75 -3.47 8.67
N ILE A 93 -20.39 -4.38 9.42
CA ILE A 93 -21.39 -5.30 8.88
C ILE A 93 -22.57 -4.52 8.30
N LYS A 94 -23.07 -3.51 9.00
CA LYS A 94 -24.15 -2.65 8.52
C LYS A 94 -23.77 -1.94 7.21
N GLU A 95 -22.55 -1.39 7.12
CA GLU A 95 -22.07 -0.74 5.90
C GLU A 95 -21.97 -1.72 4.72
N LEU A 96 -21.46 -2.93 4.95
CA LEU A 96 -21.43 -4.00 3.95
C LEU A 96 -22.85 -4.35 3.46
N GLU A 97 -23.82 -4.44 4.37
CA GLU A 97 -25.21 -4.77 4.03
C GLU A 97 -25.89 -3.67 3.21
N LEU A 98 -25.63 -2.40 3.50
CA LEU A 98 -26.20 -1.26 2.74
C LEU A 98 -25.85 -1.32 1.26
N GLU A 99 -24.65 -1.81 0.92
CA GLU A 99 -24.15 -1.83 -0.46
C GLU A 99 -24.22 -3.18 -1.16
N ALA A 100 -24.45 -4.27 -0.42
CA ALA A 100 -24.38 -5.62 -0.95
C ALA A 100 -25.33 -5.85 -2.13
N SER A 101 -26.49 -5.19 -2.16
CA SER A 101 -27.50 -5.39 -3.23
C SER A 101 -27.26 -4.58 -4.51
N SER A 102 -26.25 -3.71 -4.55
CA SER A 102 -26.00 -2.88 -5.72
C SER A 102 -25.51 -3.70 -6.92
N THR A 103 -25.81 -3.22 -8.13
CA THR A 103 -25.31 -3.84 -9.37
C THR A 103 -23.78 -3.86 -9.42
N ALA A 104 -23.14 -2.78 -8.95
CA ALA A 104 -21.68 -2.70 -8.93
C ALA A 104 -21.08 -3.76 -7.98
N SER A 105 -21.63 -3.90 -6.76
CA SER A 105 -21.20 -4.91 -5.77
C SER A 105 -21.37 -6.35 -6.26
N GLN A 106 -22.46 -6.64 -6.98
CA GLN A 106 -22.82 -7.98 -7.45
C GLN A 106 -22.29 -8.32 -8.85
N SER A 107 -21.43 -7.48 -9.43
CA SER A 107 -20.94 -7.63 -10.81
C SER A 107 -19.83 -8.69 -10.96
N SER A 108 -18.60 -8.28 -11.26
CA SER A 108 -17.43 -9.18 -11.33
C SER A 108 -17.03 -9.67 -9.93
N PRO A 109 -16.43 -10.87 -9.78
CA PRO A 109 -15.96 -11.33 -8.48
C PRO A 109 -14.85 -10.45 -7.89
N ILE A 110 -14.79 -10.37 -6.57
CA ILE A 110 -13.71 -9.71 -5.82
C ILE A 110 -12.52 -10.67 -5.72
N ASN A 111 -11.36 -10.19 -6.14
CA ASN A 111 -10.13 -10.98 -6.23
C ASN A 111 -9.33 -11.00 -4.92
N ALA A 112 -9.39 -9.92 -4.14
CA ALA A 112 -8.75 -9.86 -2.85
C ALA A 112 -9.54 -9.00 -1.86
N VAL A 113 -9.60 -9.43 -0.60
CA VAL A 113 -10.13 -8.69 0.53
C VAL A 113 -8.98 -8.39 1.48
N TYR A 114 -8.83 -7.14 1.89
CA TYR A 114 -7.71 -6.71 2.71
C TYR A 114 -8.20 -5.93 3.92
N PHE A 115 -7.97 -6.49 5.10
CA PHE A 115 -8.18 -5.81 6.36
C PHE A 115 -6.89 -5.10 6.74
N GLY A 116 -6.92 -3.78 6.84
CA GLY A 116 -5.77 -2.98 7.24
C GLY A 116 -6.13 -1.75 8.07
N GLY A 117 -5.25 -0.77 8.08
CA GLY A 117 -5.49 0.54 8.69
C GLY A 117 -4.63 0.79 9.93
N GLY A 118 -5.26 0.88 11.09
CA GLY A 118 -4.55 0.90 12.36
C GLY A 118 -4.01 -0.50 12.69
N THR A 119 -4.90 -1.37 13.15
CA THR A 119 -4.58 -2.77 13.45
C THR A 119 -5.89 -3.57 13.42
N PRO A 120 -6.19 -4.33 12.36
CA PRO A 120 -7.38 -5.19 12.32
C PRO A 120 -7.52 -6.14 13.50
N THR A 121 -6.39 -6.70 13.96
CA THR A 121 -6.32 -7.60 15.13
C THR A 121 -6.56 -6.89 16.47
N ALA A 122 -6.90 -5.59 16.45
CA ALA A 122 -7.48 -4.90 17.60
C ALA A 122 -8.94 -5.30 17.84
N LEU A 123 -9.65 -5.81 16.81
CA LEU A 123 -10.96 -6.43 17.01
C LEU A 123 -10.80 -7.78 17.72
N HIS A 124 -11.83 -8.16 18.48
CA HIS A 124 -11.92 -9.48 19.10
C HIS A 124 -12.06 -10.58 18.05
N ALA A 125 -11.63 -11.79 18.41
CA ALA A 125 -11.62 -12.95 17.52
C ALA A 125 -12.99 -13.19 16.85
N ASN A 126 -14.06 -13.20 17.66
CA ASN A 126 -15.42 -13.41 17.17
C ASN A 126 -15.88 -12.28 16.23
N ASP A 127 -15.57 -11.02 16.55
CA ASP A 127 -15.98 -9.87 15.76
C ASP A 127 -15.31 -9.84 14.39
N LEU A 128 -13.99 -10.10 14.35
CA LEU A 128 -13.25 -10.20 13.10
C LEU A 128 -13.77 -11.36 12.23
N ALA A 129 -14.05 -12.52 12.86
CA ALA A 129 -14.63 -13.66 12.17
C ALA A 129 -16.04 -13.38 11.62
N ARG A 130 -16.89 -12.66 12.37
CA ARG A 130 -18.22 -12.23 11.91
C ARG A 130 -18.14 -11.37 10.66
N VAL A 131 -17.24 -10.38 10.63
CA VAL A 131 -17.06 -9.51 9.46
C VAL A 131 -16.58 -10.31 8.24
N ILE A 132 -15.56 -11.18 8.40
CA ILE A 132 -15.05 -12.01 7.30
C ILE A 132 -16.15 -12.92 6.74
N ARG A 133 -16.92 -13.61 7.60
CA ARG A 133 -18.03 -14.47 7.16
C ARG A 133 -19.09 -13.66 6.42
N ARG A 134 -19.44 -12.47 6.92
CA ARG A 134 -20.44 -11.62 6.29
C ARG A 134 -20.03 -11.18 4.88
N ILE A 135 -18.76 -10.83 4.67
CA ILE A 135 -18.25 -10.52 3.32
C ILE A 135 -18.45 -11.69 2.37
N ARG A 136 -18.10 -12.90 2.82
CA ARG A 136 -18.22 -14.13 2.01
C ARG A 136 -19.67 -14.49 1.69
N GLU A 137 -20.61 -14.13 2.56
CA GLU A 137 -22.04 -14.32 2.34
C GLU A 137 -22.64 -13.29 1.39
N LEU A 138 -22.20 -12.03 1.47
CA LEU A 138 -22.80 -10.90 0.78
C LEU A 138 -22.24 -10.64 -0.61
N TYR A 139 -20.94 -10.89 -0.83
CA TYR A 139 -20.25 -10.47 -2.04
C TYR A 139 -19.76 -11.66 -2.86
N PRO A 140 -19.81 -11.58 -4.21
CA PRO A 140 -19.21 -12.59 -5.06
C PRO A 140 -17.69 -12.53 -4.94
N LEU A 141 -17.08 -13.52 -4.28
CA LEU A 141 -15.63 -13.67 -4.23
C LEU A 141 -15.15 -14.63 -5.31
N SER A 142 -13.97 -14.36 -5.87
CA SER A 142 -13.28 -15.32 -6.73
C SER A 142 -12.98 -16.62 -5.96
N ALA A 143 -12.90 -17.75 -6.67
CA ALA A 143 -12.67 -19.06 -6.05
C ALA A 143 -11.34 -19.12 -5.27
N ASP A 144 -10.35 -18.36 -5.71
CA ASP A 144 -9.02 -18.22 -5.13
C ASP A 144 -8.81 -16.85 -4.46
N CYS A 145 -9.89 -16.21 -4.00
CA CYS A 145 -9.83 -14.88 -3.37
C CYS A 145 -8.80 -14.85 -2.22
N GLU A 146 -7.88 -13.88 -2.28
CA GLU A 146 -6.92 -13.64 -1.20
C GLU A 146 -7.58 -12.81 -0.10
N ILE A 147 -7.74 -13.36 1.10
CA ILE A 147 -8.29 -12.65 2.26
C ILE A 147 -7.14 -12.41 3.25
N THR A 148 -6.62 -11.19 3.23
CA THR A 148 -5.51 -10.75 4.09
C THR A 148 -6.03 -10.09 5.36
N VAL A 149 -5.49 -10.51 6.50
CA VAL A 149 -5.61 -9.77 7.76
C VAL A 149 -4.26 -9.19 8.16
N GLU A 150 -4.15 -7.86 8.17
CA GLU A 150 -3.01 -7.19 8.78
C GLU A 150 -3.06 -7.34 10.31
N GLY A 151 -1.89 -7.48 10.91
CA GLY A 151 -1.77 -7.61 12.34
C GLY A 151 -0.48 -7.06 12.91
N ARG A 152 -0.42 -7.09 14.23
CA ARG A 152 0.79 -6.89 15.01
C ARG A 152 0.85 -8.01 16.05
N ILE A 153 2.05 -8.43 16.43
CA ILE A 153 2.26 -9.52 17.41
C ILE A 153 1.53 -9.26 18.74
N PHE A 154 1.43 -8.00 19.16
CA PHE A 154 0.73 -7.64 20.39
C PHE A 154 -0.78 -7.70 20.22
N HIS A 155 -1.47 -8.48 21.07
CA HIS A 155 -2.92 -8.77 21.01
C HIS A 155 -3.36 -9.63 19.80
N PHE A 156 -2.43 -10.31 19.13
CA PHE A 156 -2.77 -11.29 18.11
C PHE A 156 -2.44 -12.69 18.66
N ASP A 157 -3.41 -13.26 19.36
CA ASP A 157 -3.33 -14.56 20.03
C ASP A 157 -3.84 -15.70 19.13
N ASP A 158 -3.64 -16.93 19.60
CA ASP A 158 -4.05 -18.15 18.90
C ASP A 158 -5.56 -18.15 18.57
N ASP A 159 -6.40 -17.74 19.52
CA ASP A 159 -7.86 -17.66 19.33
C ASP A 159 -8.24 -16.73 18.16
N LYS A 160 -7.58 -15.56 18.03
CA LYS A 160 -7.81 -14.66 16.89
C LYS A 160 -7.32 -15.26 15.58
N ILE A 161 -6.14 -15.90 15.58
CA ILE A 161 -5.58 -16.54 14.40
C ILE A 161 -6.54 -17.61 13.88
N ASP A 162 -6.97 -18.51 14.77
CA ASP A 162 -7.83 -19.63 14.41
C ASP A 162 -9.23 -19.15 13.99
N ALA A 163 -9.80 -18.16 14.68
CA ALA A 163 -11.07 -17.55 14.27
C ALA A 163 -11.00 -16.91 12.86
N CYS A 164 -9.89 -16.25 12.51
CA CYS A 164 -9.69 -15.69 11.17
C CYS A 164 -9.60 -16.80 10.11
N LEU A 165 -8.78 -17.81 10.36
CA LEU A 165 -8.59 -18.96 9.47
C LEU A 165 -9.92 -19.69 9.23
N ASP A 166 -10.70 -19.92 10.28
CA ASP A 166 -11.99 -20.60 10.23
C ASP A 166 -13.06 -19.76 9.52
N ALA A 167 -12.96 -18.43 9.61
CA ALA A 167 -13.83 -17.52 8.87
C ALA A 167 -13.49 -17.46 7.36
N GLY A 168 -12.24 -17.77 6.99
CA GLY A 168 -11.77 -17.87 5.61
C GLY A 168 -10.57 -16.99 5.26
N ALA A 169 -9.95 -16.33 6.24
CA ALA A 169 -8.67 -15.66 6.01
C ALA A 169 -7.61 -16.68 5.56
N ASN A 170 -6.84 -16.33 4.55
CA ASN A 170 -5.82 -17.23 3.97
C ASN A 170 -4.46 -16.54 3.79
N ARG A 171 -4.32 -15.30 4.28
CA ARG A 171 -3.06 -14.56 4.31
C ARG A 171 -2.99 -13.67 5.56
N PHE A 172 -1.83 -13.63 6.20
CA PHE A 172 -1.55 -12.73 7.32
C PHE A 172 -0.34 -11.87 7.00
N SER A 173 -0.47 -10.55 7.11
CA SER A 173 0.64 -9.59 7.02
C SER A 173 0.90 -8.99 8.40
N THR A 174 2.02 -9.31 9.01
CA THR A 174 2.29 -8.87 10.39
C THR A 174 3.47 -7.91 10.48
N GLY A 175 3.23 -6.72 11.03
CA GLY A 175 4.25 -5.70 11.22
C GLY A 175 5.26 -6.04 12.33
N VAL A 176 6.49 -6.35 11.94
CA VAL A 176 7.62 -6.70 12.82
C VAL A 176 8.61 -5.55 12.90
N GLN A 177 8.91 -4.96 11.75
CA GLN A 177 9.81 -3.86 11.44
C GLN A 177 11.29 -4.21 11.61
N SER A 178 11.62 -4.89 12.71
CA SER A 178 12.92 -5.53 12.98
C SER A 178 12.68 -6.65 14.00
N PHE A 179 13.48 -7.72 13.96
CA PHE A 179 13.51 -8.75 15.00
C PHE A 179 14.42 -8.33 16.17
N ASN A 180 15.20 -7.27 16.04
CA ASN A 180 16.01 -6.77 17.16
C ASN A 180 15.16 -6.09 18.25
N THR A 181 15.23 -6.60 19.48
CA THR A 181 14.43 -6.10 20.62
C THR A 181 14.66 -4.61 20.91
N LYS A 182 15.89 -4.11 20.81
CA LYS A 182 16.21 -2.70 21.10
C LYS A 182 15.58 -1.79 20.05
N VAL A 183 15.76 -2.10 18.77
CA VAL A 183 15.16 -1.35 17.64
C VAL A 183 13.65 -1.31 17.81
N ARG A 184 13.01 -2.46 17.98
CA ARG A 184 11.56 -2.60 18.18
C ARG A 184 11.01 -1.72 19.31
N LYS A 185 11.58 -1.87 20.52
CA LYS A 185 11.10 -1.12 21.70
C LYS A 185 11.25 0.38 21.52
N ARG A 186 12.34 0.83 20.90
CA ARG A 186 12.56 2.26 20.61
C ARG A 186 11.55 2.82 19.61
N GLN A 187 11.00 1.98 18.73
CA GLN A 187 9.93 2.37 17.82
C GLN A 187 8.50 2.26 18.41
N GLY A 188 8.38 1.92 19.69
CA GLY A 188 7.08 1.75 20.36
C GLY A 188 6.44 0.37 20.14
N ARG A 189 7.19 -0.64 19.68
CA ARG A 189 6.70 -2.02 19.63
C ARG A 189 6.87 -2.68 21.01
N LYS A 190 5.81 -3.33 21.50
CA LYS A 190 5.75 -3.90 22.86
C LYS A 190 6.47 -5.25 22.97
N ALA A 191 6.25 -6.15 22.01
CA ALA A 191 6.85 -7.49 21.98
C ALA A 191 8.35 -7.43 21.62
N SER A 192 9.15 -8.24 22.30
CA SER A 192 10.56 -8.52 22.01
C SER A 192 10.75 -9.26 20.68
N GLY A 193 12.01 -9.37 20.25
CA GLY A 193 12.38 -10.18 19.08
C GLY A 193 12.04 -11.65 19.25
N SER A 194 12.33 -12.22 20.42
CA SER A 194 12.05 -13.64 20.69
C SER A 194 10.54 -13.94 20.69
N GLU A 195 9.71 -13.02 21.18
CA GLU A 195 8.25 -13.15 21.10
C GLU A 195 7.75 -13.03 19.66
N ALA A 196 8.38 -12.17 18.84
CA ALA A 196 8.08 -12.08 17.42
C ALA A 196 8.37 -13.40 16.69
N ILE A 197 9.54 -14.00 16.93
CA ILE A 197 9.93 -15.29 16.35
C ILE A 197 8.91 -16.37 16.72
N ARG A 198 8.61 -16.54 18.02
CA ARG A 198 7.62 -17.52 18.50
C ARG A 198 6.23 -17.32 17.90
N PHE A 199 5.81 -16.07 17.72
CA PHE A 199 4.55 -15.75 17.06
C PHE A 199 4.50 -16.27 15.61
N PHE A 200 5.57 -16.07 14.83
CA PHE A 200 5.61 -16.59 13.46
C PHE A 200 5.74 -18.11 13.39
N GLU A 201 6.47 -18.73 14.31
CA GLU A 201 6.51 -20.19 14.43
C GLU A 201 5.10 -20.74 14.63
N GLY A 202 4.32 -20.18 15.56
CA GLY A 202 2.93 -20.57 15.79
C GLY A 202 2.01 -20.36 14.58
N LEU A 203 2.19 -19.28 13.81
CA LEU A 203 1.45 -19.06 12.55
C LEU A 203 1.83 -20.08 11.46
N ARG A 204 3.13 -20.28 11.26
CA ARG A 204 3.68 -21.19 10.25
C ARG A 204 3.27 -22.63 10.51
N ASP A 205 3.34 -23.08 11.77
CA ASP A 205 3.10 -24.47 12.14
C ASP A 205 1.65 -24.91 11.89
N ARG A 206 0.71 -23.95 11.82
CA ARG A 206 -0.67 -24.20 11.38
C ARG A 206 -0.75 -24.55 9.89
N ASN A 207 0.14 -23.99 9.07
CA ASN A 207 0.20 -24.20 7.61
C ASN A 207 -1.13 -23.93 6.86
N ARG A 208 -2.00 -23.05 7.38
CA ARG A 208 -3.33 -22.77 6.79
C ARG A 208 -3.43 -21.46 6.00
N ALA A 209 -2.44 -20.56 6.12
CA ALA A 209 -2.39 -19.28 5.41
C ALA A 209 -0.98 -18.97 4.90
N ALA A 210 -0.89 -18.07 3.91
CA ALA A 210 0.37 -17.42 3.56
C ALA A 210 0.79 -16.48 4.70
N ILE A 211 2.02 -16.64 5.19
CA ILE A 211 2.53 -15.84 6.31
C ILE A 211 3.57 -14.84 5.82
N VAL A 212 3.25 -13.57 6.02
CA VAL A 212 4.06 -12.42 5.63
C VAL A 212 4.48 -11.62 6.86
N CYS A 213 5.71 -11.15 6.86
CA CYS A 213 6.16 -10.14 7.82
C CYS A 213 6.58 -8.85 7.12
N ASP A 214 6.40 -7.73 7.82
CA ASP A 214 6.85 -6.43 7.32
C ASP A 214 8.13 -6.04 8.04
N LEU A 215 9.17 -5.69 7.28
CA LEU A 215 10.42 -5.11 7.77
C LEU A 215 10.56 -3.67 7.30
N ILE A 216 11.23 -2.85 8.12
CA ILE A 216 11.58 -1.48 7.78
C ILE A 216 13.08 -1.34 7.88
N LEU A 217 13.73 -1.02 6.76
CA LEU A 217 15.14 -0.66 6.71
C LEU A 217 15.34 0.84 6.94
N GLY A 218 16.40 1.18 7.67
CA GLY A 218 16.79 2.54 7.99
C GLY A 218 16.21 3.08 9.31
N LEU A 219 15.70 2.21 10.19
CA LEU A 219 15.22 2.60 11.52
C LEU A 219 16.37 3.12 12.41
N PRO A 220 16.09 4.06 13.34
CA PRO A 220 17.05 4.37 14.40
C PRO A 220 17.52 3.12 15.14
N TYR A 221 18.79 3.13 15.57
CA TYR A 221 19.47 2.01 16.22
C TYR A 221 19.67 0.75 15.35
N GLN A 222 19.24 0.74 14.08
CA GLN A 222 19.39 -0.40 13.19
C GLN A 222 20.73 -0.34 12.46
N THR A 223 21.66 -1.19 12.87
CA THR A 223 22.95 -1.34 12.18
C THR A 223 22.82 -2.25 10.96
N ALA A 224 23.81 -2.23 10.07
CA ALA A 224 23.86 -3.19 8.94
C ALA A 224 23.90 -4.65 9.41
N GLU A 225 24.51 -4.94 10.55
CA GLU A 225 24.51 -6.27 11.17
C GLU A 225 23.10 -6.68 11.62
N ILE A 226 22.38 -5.79 12.31
CA ILE A 226 21.00 -6.03 12.70
C ILE A 226 20.12 -6.27 11.45
N TRP A 227 20.34 -5.52 10.38
CA TRP A 227 19.61 -5.72 9.12
C TRP A 227 19.86 -7.09 8.51
N ARG A 228 21.12 -7.54 8.45
CA ARG A 228 21.44 -8.92 8.02
C ARG A 228 20.78 -9.98 8.89
N ASP A 229 20.79 -9.78 10.20
CA ASP A 229 20.17 -10.71 11.14
C ASP A 229 18.65 -10.76 10.98
N ASP A 230 18.00 -9.61 10.73
CA ASP A 230 16.56 -9.54 10.44
C ASP A 230 16.23 -10.35 9.17
N LEU A 231 16.99 -10.15 8.09
CA LEU A 231 16.82 -10.91 6.83
C LEU A 231 17.08 -12.41 7.02
N ARG A 232 18.12 -12.78 7.76
CA ARG A 232 18.40 -14.18 8.10
C ARG A 232 17.25 -14.81 8.86
N THR A 233 16.71 -14.09 9.85
CA THR A 233 15.57 -14.56 10.65
C THR A 233 14.35 -14.85 9.80
N VAL A 234 14.02 -14.00 8.81
CA VAL A 234 12.91 -14.25 7.88
C VAL A 234 13.08 -15.56 7.11
N VAL A 235 14.29 -15.80 6.60
CA VAL A 235 14.61 -17.00 5.82
C VAL A 235 14.57 -18.25 6.71
N ASP A 236 15.16 -18.18 7.89
CA ASP A 236 15.23 -19.29 8.87
C ASP A 236 13.84 -19.66 9.40
N LEU A 237 12.96 -18.67 9.61
CA LEU A 237 11.56 -18.90 10.00
C LEU A 237 10.80 -19.64 8.90
N GLY A 238 11.23 -19.55 7.64
CA GLY A 238 10.56 -20.19 6.52
C GLY A 238 9.22 -19.57 6.18
N LEU A 239 9.11 -18.24 6.27
CA LEU A 239 7.92 -17.48 5.90
C LEU A 239 7.61 -17.59 4.40
N ASP A 240 6.36 -17.27 4.02
CA ASP A 240 5.93 -17.27 2.62
C ASP A 240 6.26 -15.95 1.93
N GLY A 241 6.18 -14.83 2.68
CA GLY A 241 6.42 -13.48 2.17
C GLY A 241 7.15 -12.56 3.15
N VAL A 242 7.76 -11.52 2.61
CA VAL A 242 8.29 -10.39 3.38
C VAL A 242 8.20 -9.09 2.60
N ASP A 243 7.76 -8.03 3.29
CA ASP A 243 7.89 -6.66 2.78
C ASP A 243 9.17 -6.00 3.29
N LEU A 244 9.95 -5.42 2.38
CA LEU A 244 11.14 -4.62 2.70
C LEU A 244 10.84 -3.14 2.44
N TYR A 245 10.24 -2.47 3.43
CA TYR A 245 9.95 -1.05 3.35
C TYR A 245 11.18 -0.22 3.70
N THR A 246 11.34 0.92 3.02
CA THR A 246 12.30 1.94 3.44
C THR A 246 11.64 2.92 4.38
N LEU A 247 12.31 3.27 5.48
CA LEU A 247 11.81 4.28 6.40
C LEU A 247 11.66 5.65 5.71
N ALA A 248 10.46 6.20 5.75
CA ALA A 248 10.20 7.61 5.51
C ALA A 248 10.00 8.31 6.87
N VAL A 249 10.76 9.37 7.12
CA VAL A 249 10.58 10.23 8.31
C VAL A 249 9.80 11.46 7.88
N PHE A 250 8.51 11.50 8.24
CA PHE A 250 7.65 12.63 7.90
C PHE A 250 7.94 13.82 8.84
N PRO A 251 8.09 15.05 8.30
CA PRO A 251 8.20 16.25 9.12
C PRO A 251 7.06 16.34 10.14
N GLY A 252 7.37 16.74 11.38
CA GLY A 252 6.37 16.87 12.45
C GLY A 252 5.84 15.56 13.04
N SER A 253 6.20 14.40 12.48
CA SER A 253 5.87 13.09 13.05
C SER A 253 6.49 12.88 14.43
N PRO A 254 5.99 11.93 15.25
CA PRO A 254 6.60 11.61 16.53
C PRO A 254 8.08 11.24 16.40
N LEU A 255 8.45 10.51 15.35
CA LEU A 255 9.84 10.14 15.10
C LEU A 255 10.71 11.35 14.77
N SER A 256 10.28 12.23 13.85
CA SER A 256 11.03 13.46 13.51
C SER A 256 11.29 14.31 14.76
N LYS A 257 10.23 14.55 15.55
CA LYS A 257 10.31 15.31 16.81
C LYS A 257 11.24 14.66 17.84
N ALA A 258 11.27 13.33 17.91
CA ALA A 258 12.15 12.60 18.82
C ALA A 258 13.62 12.71 18.40
N ILE A 259 13.91 12.65 17.10
CA ILE A 259 15.26 12.83 16.54
C ILE A 259 15.74 14.27 16.74
N GLU A 260 14.92 15.27 16.39
CA GLU A 260 15.24 16.70 16.53
C GLU A 260 15.58 17.08 17.98
N LYS A 261 14.91 16.46 18.96
CA LYS A 261 15.14 16.69 20.39
C LYS A 261 16.29 15.87 20.99
N GLY A 262 16.97 15.04 20.19
CA GLY A 262 18.01 14.12 20.67
C GLY A 262 17.49 13.00 21.58
N ALA A 263 16.18 12.74 21.61
CA ALA A 263 15.56 11.66 22.37
C ALA A 263 15.62 10.31 21.64
N CYS A 264 16.00 10.32 20.36
CA CYS A 264 16.15 9.15 19.52
C CYS A 264 17.37 9.32 18.59
N ASP A 265 18.11 8.23 18.34
CA ASP A 265 19.18 8.24 17.34
C ASP A 265 18.63 8.65 15.95
N PRO A 266 19.47 9.27 15.10
CA PRO A 266 19.11 9.53 13.72
C PRO A 266 18.68 8.26 12.98
N ALA A 267 17.72 8.40 12.07
CA ALA A 267 17.44 7.40 11.06
C ALA A 267 18.60 7.28 10.07
N ALA A 268 18.65 6.18 9.32
CA ALA A 268 19.64 6.01 8.28
C ALA A 268 19.49 7.09 7.20
N THR A 269 20.61 7.61 6.70
CA THR A 269 20.63 8.52 5.56
C THR A 269 20.19 7.82 4.28
N LEU A 270 19.79 8.58 3.27
CA LEU A 270 19.34 8.01 2.00
C LEU A 270 20.40 7.09 1.34
N PRO A 271 21.70 7.44 1.30
CA PRO A 271 22.75 6.52 0.85
C PRO A 271 22.87 5.24 1.70
N GLN A 272 22.70 5.33 3.02
CA GLN A 272 22.69 4.16 3.91
C GLN A 272 21.49 3.26 3.63
N GLN A 273 20.31 3.84 3.42
CA GLN A 273 19.10 3.10 3.02
C GLN A 273 19.29 2.40 1.67
N GLY A 274 19.93 3.06 0.70
CA GLY A 274 20.27 2.44 -0.60
C GLY A 274 21.20 1.24 -0.42
N ALA A 275 22.23 1.34 0.41
CA ALA A 275 23.13 0.23 0.73
C ALA A 275 22.38 -0.96 1.39
N MET A 276 21.54 -0.69 2.39
CA MET A 276 20.74 -1.71 3.08
C MET A 276 19.74 -2.37 2.13
N TYR A 277 19.11 -1.60 1.25
CA TYR A 277 18.21 -2.14 0.23
C TYR A 277 18.94 -3.08 -0.74
N GLY A 278 20.10 -2.66 -1.25
CA GLY A 278 20.93 -3.50 -2.13
C GLY A 278 21.33 -4.82 -1.46
N GLU A 279 21.82 -4.75 -0.22
CA GLU A 279 22.17 -5.93 0.57
C GLU A 279 20.98 -6.87 0.77
N GLY A 280 19.80 -6.32 1.07
CA GLY A 280 18.56 -7.08 1.21
C GLY A 280 18.15 -7.76 -0.08
N LEU A 281 18.11 -7.02 -1.19
CA LEU A 281 17.74 -7.54 -2.50
C LEU A 281 18.66 -8.70 -2.93
N GLU A 282 19.97 -8.52 -2.80
CA GLU A 282 20.93 -9.57 -3.13
C GLU A 282 20.80 -10.79 -2.23
N TYR A 283 20.64 -10.59 -0.92
CA TYR A 283 20.49 -11.69 0.03
C TYR A 283 19.23 -12.51 -0.26
N MET A 284 18.08 -11.85 -0.43
CA MET A 284 16.81 -12.52 -0.72
C MET A 284 16.88 -13.31 -2.03
N HIS A 285 17.49 -12.74 -3.09
CA HIS A 285 17.72 -13.48 -4.33
C HIS A 285 18.63 -14.70 -4.17
N ARG A 286 19.74 -14.58 -3.42
CA ARG A 286 20.63 -15.72 -3.13
C ARG A 286 19.91 -16.84 -2.37
N GLN A 287 18.91 -16.50 -1.55
CA GLN A 287 18.07 -17.45 -0.82
C GLN A 287 16.89 -17.98 -1.65
N GLY A 288 16.80 -17.65 -2.94
CA GLY A 288 15.78 -18.16 -3.85
C GLY A 288 14.44 -17.43 -3.80
N TRP A 289 14.36 -16.28 -3.12
CA TRP A 289 13.15 -15.48 -3.07
C TRP A 289 12.97 -14.65 -4.34
N LYS A 290 11.71 -14.39 -4.70
CA LYS A 290 11.32 -13.59 -5.85
C LYS A 290 10.66 -12.32 -5.40
N GLN A 291 11.09 -11.21 -5.96
CA GLN A 291 10.42 -9.93 -5.76
C GLN A 291 9.13 -9.91 -6.59
N ILE A 292 7.98 -9.87 -5.91
CA ILE A 292 6.65 -9.81 -6.52
C ILE A 292 6.31 -8.38 -6.89
N SER A 293 6.72 -7.43 -6.05
CA SER A 293 6.44 -6.01 -6.25
C SER A 293 7.59 -5.15 -5.71
N SER A 294 7.52 -3.83 -5.92
CA SER A 294 8.59 -2.89 -5.53
C SER A 294 9.11 -3.07 -4.09
N SER A 295 8.25 -3.44 -3.14
CA SER A 295 8.61 -3.73 -1.74
C SER A 295 8.45 -5.18 -1.33
N HIS A 296 7.71 -6.00 -2.09
CA HIS A 296 7.21 -7.30 -1.62
C HIS A 296 7.97 -8.48 -2.23
N TRP A 297 8.33 -9.46 -1.40
CA TRP A 297 9.04 -10.67 -1.77
C TRP A 297 8.25 -11.91 -1.38
N GLY A 298 8.18 -12.88 -2.28
CA GLY A 298 7.60 -14.20 -2.05
C GLY A 298 8.63 -15.31 -2.21
N ARG A 299 8.57 -16.32 -1.33
CA ARG A 299 9.44 -17.52 -1.39
C ARG A 299 8.88 -18.58 -2.32
N GLN A 300 7.57 -18.76 -2.31
CA GLN A 300 6.84 -19.80 -3.04
C GLN A 300 5.58 -19.21 -3.68
N THR A 301 4.89 -20.00 -4.50
CA THR A 301 3.67 -19.57 -5.22
C THR A 301 2.47 -19.31 -4.30
N ARG A 302 2.56 -19.66 -3.01
CA ARG A 302 1.52 -19.40 -2.00
C ARG A 302 1.34 -17.90 -1.74
N GLU A 303 2.44 -17.16 -1.72
CA GLU A 303 2.42 -15.70 -1.56
C GLU A 303 2.23 -15.03 -2.92
N ARG A 304 1.17 -14.23 -3.05
CA ARG A 304 0.79 -13.57 -4.31
C ARG A 304 0.66 -12.05 -4.20
N ASN A 305 0.49 -11.54 -2.98
CA ASN A 305 0.28 -10.11 -2.69
C ASN A 305 -0.83 -9.47 -3.56
N LEU A 306 -1.92 -10.21 -3.78
CA LEU A 306 -2.87 -9.92 -4.84
C LEU A 306 -3.58 -8.58 -4.66
N TYR A 307 -3.98 -8.24 -3.43
CA TYR A 307 -4.60 -6.94 -3.14
C TYR A 307 -3.71 -5.77 -3.57
N ASN A 308 -2.45 -5.77 -3.11
CA ASN A 308 -1.52 -4.67 -3.33
C ASN A 308 -1.13 -4.53 -4.82
N THR A 309 -1.00 -5.66 -5.53
CA THR A 309 -0.73 -5.65 -6.97
C THR A 309 -1.91 -5.07 -7.75
N LEU A 310 -3.14 -5.51 -7.44
CA LEU A 310 -4.33 -5.08 -8.18
C LEU A 310 -4.69 -3.61 -7.92
N ILE A 311 -4.64 -3.16 -6.66
CA ILE A 311 -5.00 -1.77 -6.33
C ILE A 311 -4.03 -0.76 -6.97
N LYS A 312 -2.73 -1.09 -7.03
CA LYS A 312 -1.71 -0.25 -7.69
C LYS A 312 -1.80 -0.29 -9.22
N SER A 313 -2.53 -1.27 -9.75
CA SER A 313 -2.80 -1.43 -11.19
C SER A 313 -4.14 -0.82 -11.62
N GLY A 314 -4.83 -0.11 -10.71
CA GLY A 314 -6.07 0.59 -11.02
C GLY A 314 -7.33 -0.27 -10.95
N ALA A 315 -7.30 -1.42 -10.26
CA ALA A 315 -8.51 -2.17 -9.95
C ALA A 315 -9.52 -1.31 -9.17
N ASP A 316 -10.81 -1.62 -9.34
CA ASP A 316 -11.85 -1.02 -8.50
C ASP A 316 -11.71 -1.54 -7.05
N CYS A 317 -11.85 -0.66 -6.08
CA CYS A 317 -11.72 -0.92 -4.66
C CYS A 317 -12.99 -0.53 -3.92
N LEU A 318 -13.68 -1.55 -3.41
CA LEU A 318 -14.81 -1.38 -2.51
C LEU A 318 -14.27 -1.23 -1.10
N ALA A 319 -14.35 -0.02 -0.56
CA ALA A 319 -13.75 0.35 0.70
C ALA A 319 -14.82 0.56 1.77
N PHE A 320 -14.56 0.01 2.95
CA PHE A 320 -15.44 0.04 4.13
C PHE A 320 -14.66 0.41 5.39
N GLY A 321 -15.34 1.02 6.35
CA GLY A 321 -14.76 1.41 7.62
C GLY A 321 -14.23 2.84 7.68
N SER A 322 -14.38 3.45 8.85
CA SER A 322 -13.89 4.79 9.16
C SER A 322 -12.44 5.06 8.71
N GLY A 323 -12.26 6.01 7.79
CA GLY A 323 -10.94 6.38 7.24
C GLY A 323 -10.49 5.58 6.03
N ALA A 324 -11.29 4.63 5.55
CA ALA A 324 -11.01 3.91 4.32
C ALA A 324 -11.11 4.82 3.09
N GLY A 325 -10.50 4.39 1.99
CA GLY A 325 -10.64 5.04 0.70
C GLY A 325 -10.68 4.00 -0.41
N GLY A 326 -11.47 4.28 -1.44
CA GLY A 326 -11.70 3.35 -2.54
C GLY A 326 -11.89 4.09 -3.86
N ASN A 327 -12.11 3.31 -4.91
CA ASN A 327 -12.43 3.77 -6.24
C ASN A 327 -13.42 2.79 -6.89
N ILE A 328 -14.38 3.33 -7.62
CA ILE A 328 -15.35 2.50 -8.34
C ILE A 328 -15.91 3.29 -9.53
N ASN A 329 -16.04 2.65 -10.69
CA ASN A 329 -16.73 3.18 -11.86
C ASN A 329 -16.30 4.61 -12.26
N GLY A 330 -14.99 4.90 -12.18
CA GLY A 330 -14.44 6.22 -12.55
C GLY A 330 -14.62 7.30 -11.48
N TYR A 331 -14.82 6.91 -10.23
CA TYR A 331 -14.82 7.80 -9.08
C TYR A 331 -13.86 7.29 -8.02
N SER A 332 -13.23 8.21 -7.29
CA SER A 332 -12.49 7.91 -6.07
C SER A 332 -13.19 8.55 -4.88
N TYR A 333 -13.19 7.87 -3.75
CA TYR A 333 -13.91 8.31 -2.57
C TYR A 333 -13.11 8.04 -1.29
N GLY A 334 -13.47 8.75 -0.22
CA GLY A 334 -12.96 8.52 1.12
C GLY A 334 -14.11 8.46 2.10
N ILE A 335 -13.94 7.66 3.15
CA ILE A 335 -14.90 7.48 4.22
C ILE A 335 -14.53 8.35 5.41
N HIS A 336 -15.54 8.87 6.10
CA HIS A 336 -15.37 9.70 7.29
C HIS A 336 -14.37 9.13 8.28
N GLY A 337 -13.46 10.02 8.64
CA GLY A 337 -12.35 9.71 9.51
C GLY A 337 -12.72 9.58 10.98
N GLY A 338 -13.67 10.38 11.44
CA GLY A 338 -14.19 10.35 12.79
C GLY A 338 -15.18 9.20 12.95
N ILE A 339 -15.03 8.42 14.02
CA ILE A 339 -15.91 7.28 14.30
C ILE A 339 -17.35 7.75 14.54
N VAL A 340 -17.54 8.92 15.15
CA VAL A 340 -18.86 9.49 15.43
C VAL A 340 -19.59 9.81 14.13
N ASP A 341 -18.96 10.54 13.21
CA ASP A 341 -19.58 10.86 11.90
C ASP A 341 -19.83 9.59 11.07
N TYR A 342 -18.87 8.65 11.10
CA TYR A 342 -19.01 7.35 10.44
C TYR A 342 -20.24 6.58 10.95
N MET A 343 -20.44 6.49 12.26
CA MET A 343 -21.59 5.79 12.84
C MET A 343 -22.91 6.52 12.56
N ARG A 344 -22.94 7.86 12.64
CA ARG A 344 -24.14 8.67 12.35
C ARG A 344 -24.68 8.42 10.93
N CYS A 345 -23.82 8.50 9.92
CA CYS A 345 -24.25 8.26 8.53
C CYS A 345 -24.85 6.85 8.35
N LEU A 346 -24.26 5.84 9.01
CA LEU A 346 -24.79 4.48 8.95
C LEU A 346 -26.14 4.35 9.64
N GLU A 347 -26.39 5.06 10.74
CA GLU A 347 -27.71 5.15 11.38
C GLU A 347 -28.78 5.70 10.43
N GLU A 348 -28.41 6.67 9.61
CA GLU A 348 -29.25 7.29 8.57
C GLU A 348 -29.41 6.42 7.31
N GLY A 349 -28.69 5.28 7.21
CA GLY A 349 -28.73 4.38 6.06
C GLY A 349 -27.92 4.88 4.86
N GLU A 350 -26.99 5.79 5.10
CA GLU A 350 -26.17 6.45 4.08
C GLU A 350 -24.75 5.90 4.03
N LYS A 351 -24.08 6.06 2.88
CA LYS A 351 -22.63 5.79 2.79
C LYS A 351 -21.90 6.92 3.52
N PRO A 352 -20.97 6.62 4.46
CA PRO A 352 -20.26 7.63 5.24
C PRO A 352 -19.15 8.34 4.43
N LEU A 353 -19.49 9.00 3.34
CA LEU A 353 -18.56 9.67 2.43
C LEU A 353 -18.04 10.98 3.01
N SER A 354 -16.73 11.14 3.07
CA SER A 354 -16.07 12.42 3.42
C SER A 354 -15.51 13.16 2.21
N ARG A 355 -15.35 12.46 1.09
CA ARG A 355 -14.88 13.02 -0.18
C ARG A 355 -15.32 12.12 -1.33
N LEU A 356 -15.64 12.72 -2.45
CA LEU A 356 -15.95 12.03 -3.70
C LEU A 356 -15.39 12.86 -4.86
N HIS A 357 -14.61 12.22 -5.74
CA HIS A 357 -14.02 12.87 -6.91
C HIS A 357 -14.24 12.02 -8.15
N ARG A 358 -14.58 12.65 -9.26
CA ARG A 358 -14.56 12.01 -10.58
C ARG A 358 -13.11 11.85 -11.03
N THR A 359 -12.69 10.63 -11.39
CA THR A 359 -11.29 10.38 -11.78
C THR A 359 -10.93 11.10 -13.07
N ASP A 360 -9.69 11.56 -13.14
CA ASP A 360 -9.09 12.22 -14.30
C ASP A 360 -9.13 11.30 -15.54
N PRO A 361 -9.44 11.80 -16.75
CA PRO A 361 -9.33 11.04 -18.00
C PRO A 361 -7.95 10.39 -18.22
N MET A 362 -6.89 10.93 -17.63
CA MET A 362 -5.53 10.38 -17.64
C MET A 362 -5.31 9.25 -16.62
N SER A 363 -6.31 8.88 -15.81
CA SER A 363 -6.16 7.85 -14.78
C SER A 363 -5.71 6.50 -15.35
N SER A 364 -6.28 6.05 -16.47
CA SER A 364 -5.91 4.77 -17.11
C SER A 364 -4.41 4.70 -17.46
N PRO A 365 -3.85 5.59 -18.30
CA PRO A 365 -2.42 5.54 -18.64
C PRO A 365 -1.51 5.78 -17.43
N LEU A 366 -1.91 6.61 -16.45
CA LEU A 366 -1.13 6.82 -15.23
C LEU A 366 -1.13 5.59 -14.30
N ASN A 367 -2.23 4.83 -14.28
CA ASN A 367 -2.31 3.55 -13.56
C ASN A 367 -1.48 2.48 -14.27
N PHE A 368 -1.44 2.46 -15.60
CA PHE A 368 -0.55 1.57 -16.35
C PHE A 368 0.93 1.81 -16.01
N LEU A 369 1.37 3.07 -15.96
CA LEU A 369 2.73 3.42 -15.55
C LEU A 369 3.02 3.03 -14.09
N ALA A 370 2.02 3.16 -13.20
CA ALA A 370 2.15 2.74 -11.81
C ALA A 370 2.28 1.22 -11.67
N ALA A 371 1.45 0.46 -12.39
CA ALA A 371 1.50 -0.99 -12.46
C ALA A 371 2.88 -1.46 -12.92
N GLY A 372 3.38 -0.91 -14.03
CA GLY A 372 4.67 -1.33 -14.57
C GLY A 372 5.86 -0.98 -13.66
N ILE A 373 5.83 0.16 -12.96
CA ILE A 373 6.85 0.44 -11.93
C ILE A 373 6.73 -0.54 -10.75
N GLU A 374 5.52 -0.84 -10.30
CA GLU A 374 5.28 -1.77 -9.18
C GLU A 374 5.74 -3.19 -9.51
N GLU A 375 5.50 -3.66 -10.74
CA GLU A 375 5.97 -4.94 -11.27
C GLU A 375 7.42 -4.90 -11.79
N MET A 376 8.07 -3.73 -11.68
CA MET A 376 9.45 -3.48 -12.09
C MET A 376 9.71 -3.68 -13.59
N ARG A 377 8.65 -3.61 -14.42
CA ARG A 377 8.65 -3.81 -15.87
C ARG A 377 7.68 -2.85 -16.56
N LEU A 378 8.17 -2.08 -17.53
CA LEU A 378 7.39 -1.10 -18.29
C LEU A 378 7.36 -1.46 -19.77
N ASP A 379 6.16 -1.74 -20.29
CA ASP A 379 5.91 -1.89 -21.72
C ASP A 379 5.23 -0.63 -22.27
N LEU A 380 6.05 0.38 -22.59
CA LEU A 380 5.55 1.63 -23.17
C LEU A 380 4.95 1.42 -24.57
N GLY A 381 5.37 0.38 -25.30
CA GLY A 381 4.80 0.05 -26.61
C GLY A 381 3.37 -0.48 -26.49
N HIS A 382 3.09 -1.28 -25.48
CA HIS A 382 1.73 -1.70 -25.15
C HIS A 382 0.85 -0.51 -24.78
N LEU A 383 1.36 0.37 -23.89
CA LEU A 383 0.66 1.60 -23.51
C LEU A 383 0.26 2.43 -24.74
N GLU A 384 1.17 2.65 -25.68
CA GLU A 384 0.89 3.40 -26.92
C GLU A 384 -0.16 2.74 -27.83
N ARG A 385 -0.26 1.40 -27.79
CA ARG A 385 -1.24 0.64 -28.58
C ARG A 385 -2.62 0.66 -27.96
N THR A 386 -2.72 0.64 -26.62
CA THR A 386 -3.99 0.57 -25.90
C THR A 386 -4.57 1.94 -25.56
N GLU A 387 -3.73 2.95 -25.34
CA GLU A 387 -4.15 4.29 -24.92
C GLU A 387 -3.85 5.32 -26.02
N VAL A 388 -4.91 5.88 -26.62
CA VAL A 388 -4.78 6.89 -27.67
C VAL A 388 -4.01 8.13 -27.16
N SER A 389 -4.24 8.50 -25.90
CA SER A 389 -3.58 9.62 -25.22
C SER A 389 -2.09 9.42 -24.97
N ALA A 390 -1.58 8.19 -25.14
CA ALA A 390 -0.17 7.85 -24.96
C ALA A 390 0.61 7.77 -26.26
N ARG A 391 -0.02 7.88 -27.44
CA ARG A 391 0.66 7.66 -28.73
C ARG A 391 1.87 8.59 -28.91
N GLY A 392 3.05 8.01 -29.13
CA GLY A 392 4.30 8.74 -29.29
C GLY A 392 4.93 9.19 -27.96
N PHE A 393 4.36 8.80 -26.82
CA PHE A 393 4.89 9.08 -25.49
C PHE A 393 6.32 8.55 -25.33
N ARG A 394 6.62 7.33 -25.76
CA ARG A 394 7.97 6.75 -25.68
C ARG A 394 8.99 7.63 -26.38
N LYS A 395 8.70 8.03 -27.62
CA LYS A 395 9.55 8.94 -28.39
C LYS A 395 9.68 10.31 -27.71
N SER A 396 8.62 10.76 -27.04
CA SER A 396 8.59 12.04 -26.32
C SER A 396 9.54 12.08 -25.12
N ILE A 397 9.82 10.93 -24.51
CA ILE A 397 10.69 10.79 -23.32
C ILE A 397 12.02 10.07 -23.61
N ASP A 398 12.40 9.89 -24.87
CA ASP A 398 13.59 9.13 -25.30
C ASP A 398 14.88 9.59 -24.61
N SER A 399 15.07 10.91 -24.46
CA SER A 399 16.22 11.47 -23.74
C SER A 399 16.22 11.14 -22.24
N LEU A 400 15.04 11.05 -21.63
CA LEU A 400 14.89 10.67 -20.22
C LEU A 400 15.22 9.19 -20.02
N LEU A 401 14.69 8.32 -20.89
CA LEU A 401 15.00 6.89 -20.88
C LEU A 401 16.49 6.63 -21.10
N SER A 402 17.10 7.34 -22.06
CA SER A 402 18.54 7.26 -22.31
C SER A 402 19.36 7.66 -21.09
N ASN A 403 19.02 8.76 -20.42
CA ASN A 403 19.69 9.17 -19.18
C ASN A 403 19.56 8.11 -18.08
N TRP A 404 18.36 7.56 -17.85
CA TRP A 404 18.15 6.54 -16.81
C TRP A 404 18.85 5.22 -17.13
N GLN A 405 18.95 4.85 -18.41
CA GLN A 405 19.69 3.66 -18.84
C GLN A 405 21.21 3.86 -18.66
N CYS A 406 21.76 4.99 -19.07
CA CYS A 406 23.17 5.33 -18.84
C CYS A 406 23.51 5.41 -17.34
N SER A 407 22.57 5.88 -16.52
CA SER A 407 22.71 5.93 -15.06
C SER A 407 22.46 4.58 -14.38
N GLY A 408 22.22 3.50 -15.14
CA GLY A 408 22.02 2.16 -14.60
C GLY A 408 20.76 1.97 -13.77
N LEU A 409 19.71 2.80 -13.95
CA LEU A 409 18.42 2.68 -13.25
C LEU A 409 17.46 1.73 -13.98
N ILE A 410 17.55 1.66 -15.30
CA ILE A 410 16.71 0.81 -16.14
C ILE A 410 17.57 0.03 -17.15
N ALA A 411 17.03 -1.08 -17.64
CA ALA A 411 17.64 -1.89 -18.69
C ALA A 411 16.59 -2.38 -19.69
N GLY A 412 17.02 -2.68 -20.91
CA GLY A 412 16.17 -3.15 -21.99
C GLY A 412 15.62 -2.02 -22.87
N GLU A 413 15.26 -2.36 -24.10
CA GLU A 413 14.76 -1.40 -25.09
C GLU A 413 13.24 -1.51 -25.23
N GLU A 414 12.70 -2.62 -25.71
CA GLU A 414 11.25 -2.79 -25.92
C GLU A 414 10.49 -2.91 -24.60
N LEU A 415 10.88 -3.90 -23.79
CA LEU A 415 10.39 -4.09 -22.44
C LEU A 415 11.44 -3.60 -21.44
N ILE A 416 11.16 -2.47 -20.80
CA ILE A 416 12.08 -1.83 -19.86
C ILE A 416 11.95 -2.53 -18.50
N SER A 417 13.06 -2.95 -17.91
CA SER A 417 13.11 -3.52 -16.55
C SER A 417 13.86 -2.59 -15.59
N LEU A 418 13.39 -2.49 -14.35
CA LEU A 418 14.12 -1.75 -13.30
C LEU A 418 15.30 -2.58 -12.79
N THR A 419 16.49 -1.97 -12.78
CA THR A 419 17.69 -2.52 -12.12
C THR A 419 17.56 -2.43 -10.60
N THR A 420 18.52 -2.98 -9.83
CA THR A 420 18.56 -2.80 -8.37
C THR A 420 18.43 -1.33 -7.96
N ALA A 421 19.15 -0.42 -8.62
CA ALA A 421 19.05 1.01 -8.36
C ALA A 421 17.67 1.55 -8.75
N GLY A 422 17.14 1.20 -9.93
CA GLY A 422 15.80 1.62 -10.35
C GLY A 422 14.69 1.18 -9.40
N ARG A 423 14.80 -0.03 -8.82
CA ARG A 423 13.83 -0.54 -7.85
C ARG A 423 13.90 0.19 -6.52
N PHE A 424 15.07 0.61 -6.05
CA PHE A 424 15.16 1.49 -4.89
C PHE A 424 14.51 2.86 -5.16
N TRP A 425 14.76 3.42 -6.34
CA TRP A 425 14.24 4.73 -6.77
C TRP A 425 12.84 4.68 -7.41
N HIS A 426 12.14 3.56 -7.32
CA HIS A 426 10.90 3.32 -8.08
C HIS A 426 9.83 4.42 -7.91
N GLN A 427 9.64 4.97 -6.69
CA GLN A 427 8.68 6.06 -6.45
C GLN A 427 9.09 7.36 -7.15
N THR A 428 10.38 7.68 -7.18
CA THR A 428 10.92 8.83 -7.91
C THR A 428 10.70 8.65 -9.42
N LEU A 429 11.05 7.47 -9.95
CA LEU A 429 10.84 7.15 -11.37
C LEU A 429 9.38 7.25 -11.77
N LEU A 430 8.46 6.70 -10.96
CA LEU A 430 7.03 6.80 -11.21
C LEU A 430 6.55 8.25 -11.21
N THR A 431 6.99 9.05 -10.24
CA THR A 431 6.62 10.46 -10.14
C THR A 431 7.05 11.22 -11.38
N TYR A 432 8.28 10.98 -11.86
CA TYR A 432 8.84 11.62 -13.03
C TYR A 432 8.20 11.13 -14.33
N LEU A 433 7.88 9.83 -14.45
CA LEU A 433 7.10 9.29 -15.57
C LEU A 433 5.71 9.91 -15.65
N LYS A 434 4.99 10.01 -14.52
CA LYS A 434 3.66 10.65 -14.48
C LYS A 434 3.74 12.12 -14.86
N ALA A 435 4.75 12.84 -14.39
CA ALA A 435 4.96 14.24 -14.74
C ALA A 435 5.32 14.41 -16.24
N ALA A 436 6.18 13.53 -16.78
CA ALA A 436 6.51 13.52 -18.20
C ALA A 436 5.29 13.20 -19.07
N PHE A 437 4.43 12.27 -18.64
CA PHE A 437 3.18 11.94 -19.33
C PHE A 437 2.22 13.14 -19.38
N LYS A 438 2.11 13.90 -18.28
CA LYS A 438 1.36 15.16 -18.25
C LYS A 438 1.91 16.22 -19.21
N LEU A 439 3.22 16.30 -19.40
CA LEU A 439 3.83 17.20 -20.38
C LEU A 439 3.59 16.75 -21.82
N HIS A 440 3.46 15.45 -22.05
CA HIS A 440 3.15 14.87 -23.37
C HIS A 440 1.71 15.14 -23.81
N SER A 441 0.76 15.09 -22.88
CA SER A 441 -0.67 15.23 -23.16
C SER A 441 -1.29 16.44 -22.45
N PRO A 442 -0.87 17.68 -22.80
CA PRO A 442 -1.30 18.90 -22.09
C PRO A 442 -2.78 19.20 -22.27
N SER A 443 -3.41 18.77 -23.37
CA SER A 443 -4.84 18.97 -23.64
C SER A 443 -5.78 18.18 -22.73
N LEU A 444 -5.24 17.25 -21.93
CA LEU A 444 -5.97 16.44 -20.96
C LEU A 444 -5.75 16.89 -19.52
N GLN A 445 -4.96 17.96 -19.30
CA GLN A 445 -4.82 18.51 -17.96
C GLN A 445 -6.11 19.24 -17.57
N PRO A 446 -6.66 19.00 -16.37
CA PRO A 446 -7.76 19.82 -15.87
C PRO A 446 -7.30 21.28 -15.78
N GLU A 447 -8.16 22.24 -16.14
CA GLU A 447 -7.89 23.66 -15.93
C GLU A 447 -7.65 23.90 -14.44
N THR A 448 -6.38 23.98 -14.02
CA THR A 448 -6.03 24.19 -12.62
C THR A 448 -6.47 25.59 -12.21
N LYS A 449 -7.55 25.69 -11.42
CA LYS A 449 -7.66 26.78 -10.44
C LYS A 449 -6.48 26.60 -9.48
N THR A 450 -5.59 27.58 -9.46
CA THR A 450 -4.51 27.72 -8.48
C THR A 450 -5.09 27.65 -7.07
N TYR A 451 -5.01 26.49 -6.43
CA TYR A 451 -5.04 26.39 -4.98
C TYR A 451 -3.62 26.68 -4.51
N GLN A 452 -3.47 27.82 -3.84
CA GLN A 452 -2.23 28.23 -3.20
C GLN A 452 -1.80 27.17 -2.19
N GLU A 453 -0.49 26.93 -2.16
CA GLU A 453 0.21 26.24 -1.08
C GLU A 453 -0.18 26.89 0.26
N GLU A 454 -1.01 26.22 1.06
CA GLU A 454 -1.08 26.48 2.48
C GLU A 454 -0.39 25.34 3.22
N ALA A 455 0.74 25.72 3.80
CA ALA A 455 1.64 24.93 4.61
C ALA A 455 1.02 24.56 5.97
N ALA A 456 1.20 23.30 6.39
CA ALA A 456 1.48 22.88 7.78
C ALA A 456 1.84 21.39 7.83
#